data_AF-X1NRV3-F1
#
_entry.id   AF-X1NRV3-F1
#
_cell.length_a   1.000
_cell.length_b   1.000
_cell.length_c   1.000
_cell.angle_alpha   90.00
_cell.angle_beta   90.00
_cell.angle_gamma   90.00
#
_symmetry.space_group_name_H-M   'P 1'
#
loop_
_entity.id
_entity.type
_entity.pdbx_description
1 polymer ?
#
loop_
_entity_poly.entity_id
_entity_poly.type
_entity_poly.pdbx_seq_one_letter_code
_entity_poly.pdbx_strand_id
1 'polypeptide(L)'
;MRIVKNIKFIGVLLIILLIILSVAGCSGNSSDKYGVNITEKRVVSVKDIYTNPNEYLNQTVRLEGKIVQECSSGCWFFLEDETGTIFVDINPSGLSIPPKVGKKVVVEGVPENKNGRISIVGKGVEF
;
A
#
# COMPACT_ATOMS: atom_id res chain seq x y z
N MET A 1 -37.85 50.08 -17.88
CA MET A 1 -37.98 48.69 -17.38
C MET A 1 -36.93 47.76 -18.00
N ARG A 2 -35.62 48.09 -17.92
CA ARG A 2 -34.51 47.26 -18.48
C ARG A 2 -33.49 46.80 -17.42
N ILE A 3 -33.49 47.41 -16.23
CA ILE A 3 -32.46 47.21 -15.19
C ILE A 3 -32.73 45.94 -14.34
N VAL A 4 -33.99 45.60 -14.09
CA VAL A 4 -34.38 44.41 -13.32
C VAL A 4 -34.14 43.07 -14.04
N LYS A 5 -33.98 43.09 -15.37
CA LYS A 5 -33.73 41.87 -16.17
C LYS A 5 -32.29 41.39 -16.02
N ASN A 6 -31.34 42.32 -15.85
CA ASN A 6 -29.92 42.02 -15.73
C ASN A 6 -29.56 41.50 -14.33
N ILE A 7 -30.27 41.94 -13.28
CA ILE A 7 -30.05 41.46 -11.89
C ILE A 7 -30.48 39.98 -11.75
N LYS A 8 -31.57 39.58 -12.41
CA LYS A 8 -32.00 38.16 -12.44
C LYS A 8 -31.02 37.29 -13.24
N PHE A 9 -30.46 37.79 -14.34
CA PHE A 9 -29.45 37.07 -15.12
C PHE A 9 -28.12 36.94 -14.36
N ILE A 10 -27.67 37.99 -13.66
CA ILE A 10 -26.45 37.96 -12.84
C ILE A 10 -26.60 36.97 -11.68
N GLY A 11 -27.75 36.94 -11.01
CA GLY A 11 -28.03 35.97 -9.95
C GLY A 11 -28.03 34.53 -10.43
N VAL A 12 -28.63 34.25 -11.60
CA VAL A 12 -28.62 32.92 -12.21
C VAL A 12 -27.21 32.51 -12.63
N LEU A 13 -26.41 33.43 -13.18
CA LEU A 13 -25.02 33.17 -13.59
C LEU A 13 -24.10 32.88 -12.39
N LEU A 14 -24.31 33.58 -11.27
CA LEU A 14 -23.60 33.34 -9.99
C LEU A 14 -23.95 31.98 -9.37
N ILE A 15 -25.23 31.58 -9.44
CA ILE A 15 -25.69 30.27 -8.96
C ILE A 15 -25.11 29.14 -9.83
N ILE A 16 -25.08 29.30 -11.15
CA ILE A 16 -24.48 28.32 -12.07
C ILE A 16 -22.96 28.19 -11.83
N LEU A 17 -22.27 29.31 -11.57
CA LEU A 17 -20.84 29.30 -11.25
C LEU A 17 -20.57 28.57 -9.92
N LEU A 18 -21.43 28.72 -8.90
CA LEU A 18 -21.31 28.02 -7.63
C LEU A 18 -21.51 26.50 -7.74
N ILE A 19 -22.37 26.05 -8.67
CA ILE A 19 -22.65 24.63 -8.92
C ILE A 19 -21.49 23.94 -9.63
N ILE A 20 -20.70 24.65 -10.44
CA ILE A 20 -19.54 24.08 -11.15
C ILE A 20 -18.36 23.82 -10.18
N LEU A 21 -18.29 24.54 -9.05
CA LEU A 21 -17.23 24.40 -8.05
C LEU A 21 -17.41 23.19 -7.11
N SER A 22 -18.57 22.53 -7.09
CA SER A 22 -18.84 21.40 -6.19
C SER A 22 -18.36 20.04 -6.72
N VAL A 23 -17.87 19.96 -7.96
CA VAL A 23 -17.42 18.68 -8.58
C VAL A 23 -15.92 18.40 -8.45
N ALA A 24 -15.16 19.27 -7.79
CA ALA A 24 -13.69 19.17 -7.70
C ALA A 24 -13.15 18.38 -6.48
N GLY A 25 -14.00 17.63 -5.77
CA GLY A 25 -13.61 16.97 -4.53
C GLY A 25 -14.00 15.50 -4.48
N CYS A 26 -13.11 14.62 -4.96
CA CYS A 26 -12.86 13.26 -4.46
C CYS A 26 -11.83 12.55 -5.35
N SER A 27 -10.60 13.08 -5.45
CA SER A 27 -9.45 12.27 -5.85
C SER A 27 -8.93 11.57 -4.60
N GLY A 28 -9.70 10.60 -4.10
CA GLY A 28 -9.23 9.72 -3.03
C GLY A 28 -8.18 8.79 -3.62
N ASN A 29 -6.90 9.04 -3.33
CA ASN A 29 -5.85 8.05 -3.49
C ASN A 29 -6.07 6.97 -2.41
N SER A 30 -7.07 6.12 -2.61
CA SER A 30 -7.31 4.96 -1.78
C SER A 30 -6.13 4.01 -2.00
N SER A 31 -5.19 3.94 -1.04
CA SER A 31 -4.19 2.89 -1.03
C SER A 31 -4.90 1.54 -0.90
N ASP A 32 -4.52 0.57 -1.73
CA ASP A 32 -5.09 -0.77 -1.64
C ASP A 32 -4.50 -1.44 -0.39
N LYS A 33 -5.35 -1.87 0.55
CA LYS A 33 -4.94 -2.50 1.81
C LYS A 33 -5.48 -3.92 1.92
N TYR A 34 -4.64 -4.84 2.41
CA TYR A 34 -4.96 -6.24 2.60
C TYR A 34 -4.44 -6.73 3.94
N GLY A 35 -5.25 -7.53 4.66
CA GLY A 35 -4.87 -8.08 5.95
C GLY A 35 -4.96 -7.07 7.10
N VAL A 36 -4.03 -7.17 8.06
CA VAL A 36 -3.99 -6.26 9.21
C VAL A 36 -3.49 -4.87 8.79
N ASN A 37 -3.87 -3.84 9.55
CA ASN A 37 -3.28 -2.51 9.38
C ASN A 37 -1.80 -2.55 9.71
N ILE A 38 -0.98 -1.81 8.95
CA ILE A 38 0.43 -1.61 9.28
C ILE A 38 0.53 -0.74 10.53
N THR A 39 1.06 -1.31 11.61
CA THR A 39 1.22 -0.66 12.91
C THR A 39 2.68 -0.29 13.19
N GLU A 40 3.61 -1.06 12.66
CA GLU A 40 5.05 -0.84 12.80
C GLU A 40 5.48 0.42 12.05
N LYS A 41 6.18 1.30 12.76
CA LYS A 41 6.64 2.59 12.20
C LYS A 41 8.03 2.50 11.61
N ARG A 42 8.88 1.65 12.17
CA ARG A 42 10.27 1.50 11.73
C ARG A 42 10.31 0.53 10.55
N VAL A 43 10.89 1.00 9.45
CA VAL A 43 11.21 0.13 8.30
C VAL A 43 12.50 -0.63 8.61
N VAL A 44 12.47 -1.93 8.41
CA VAL A 44 13.63 -2.84 8.52
C VAL A 44 14.09 -3.21 7.12
N SER A 45 15.40 -3.13 6.86
CA SER A 45 15.95 -3.51 5.56
C SER A 45 16.05 -5.03 5.42
N VAL A 46 15.99 -5.51 4.18
CA VAL A 46 16.17 -6.93 3.86
C VAL A 46 17.54 -7.43 4.35
N LYS A 47 18.60 -6.64 4.17
CA LYS A 47 19.94 -6.97 4.66
C LYS A 47 20.00 -7.11 6.18
N ASP A 48 19.32 -6.26 6.95
CA ASP A 48 19.34 -6.34 8.41
C ASP A 48 18.74 -7.66 8.90
N ILE A 49 17.66 -8.13 8.25
CA ILE A 49 17.02 -9.41 8.56
C ILE A 49 17.98 -10.59 8.32
N TYR A 50 18.75 -10.55 7.22
CA TYR A 50 19.71 -11.61 6.90
C TYR A 50 20.98 -11.56 7.75
N THR A 51 21.44 -10.37 8.12
CA THR A 51 22.72 -10.19 8.85
C THR A 51 22.55 -10.29 10.37
N ASN A 52 21.38 -9.94 10.90
CA ASN A 52 21.08 -9.99 12.33
C ASN A 52 19.79 -10.80 12.61
N PRO A 53 19.70 -12.07 12.16
CA PRO A 53 18.45 -12.83 12.25
C PRO A 53 17.94 -13.00 13.68
N ASN A 54 18.83 -13.06 14.68
CA ASN A 54 18.46 -13.20 16.09
C ASN A 54 17.66 -12.00 16.61
N GLU A 55 17.78 -10.82 16.00
CA GLU A 55 17.03 -9.62 16.40
C GLU A 55 15.62 -9.58 15.79
N TYR A 56 15.43 -10.20 14.63
CA TYR A 56 14.22 -10.03 13.82
C TYR A 56 13.34 -11.28 13.71
N LEU A 57 13.91 -12.47 13.87
CA LEU A 57 13.14 -13.71 13.80
C LEU A 57 12.04 -13.72 14.86
N ASN A 58 10.83 -14.13 14.45
CA ASN A 58 9.62 -14.17 15.27
C ASN A 58 9.17 -12.81 15.83
N GLN A 59 9.75 -11.70 15.37
CA GLN A 59 9.29 -10.34 15.69
C GLN A 59 8.38 -9.81 14.58
N THR A 60 7.44 -8.95 14.92
CA THR A 60 6.71 -8.17 13.91
C THR A 60 7.65 -7.11 13.34
N VAL A 61 7.76 -7.06 12.01
CA VAL A 61 8.59 -6.07 11.31
C VAL A 61 7.80 -5.46 10.15
N ARG A 62 8.17 -4.23 9.78
CA ARG A 62 7.72 -3.59 8.56
C ARG A 62 8.85 -3.54 7.54
N LEU A 63 8.56 -3.96 6.31
CA LEU A 63 9.42 -3.81 5.15
C LEU A 63 8.76 -2.91 4.11
N GLU A 64 9.59 -2.23 3.32
CA GLU A 64 9.16 -1.47 2.16
C GLU A 64 10.04 -1.82 0.98
N GLY A 65 9.44 -1.95 -0.20
CA GLY A 65 10.20 -2.26 -1.40
C GLY A 65 9.32 -2.30 -2.63
N LYS A 66 9.81 -2.98 -3.66
CA LYS A 66 9.13 -3.20 -4.93
C LYS A 66 8.86 -4.69 -5.12
N ILE A 67 7.69 -5.02 -5.66
CA ILE A 67 7.41 -6.39 -6.08
C ILE A 67 8.15 -6.66 -7.39
N VAL A 68 9.11 -7.60 -7.37
CA VAL A 68 9.89 -7.98 -8.56
C VAL A 68 9.38 -9.25 -9.22
N GLN A 69 8.70 -10.10 -8.45
CA GLN A 69 8.07 -11.33 -8.92
C GLN A 69 6.95 -11.72 -7.96
N GLU A 70 5.87 -12.31 -8.46
CA GLU A 70 4.74 -12.76 -7.65
C GLU A 70 4.12 -14.05 -8.17
N CYS A 71 3.35 -14.72 -7.32
CA CYS A 71 2.53 -15.85 -7.72
C CYS A 71 1.35 -15.40 -8.58
N SER A 72 0.96 -16.18 -9.59
CA SER A 72 -0.24 -15.90 -10.40
C SER A 72 -1.54 -15.86 -9.59
N SER A 73 -1.59 -16.59 -8.47
CA SER A 73 -2.74 -16.59 -7.54
C SER A 73 -2.62 -15.55 -6.42
N GLY A 74 -1.57 -14.71 -6.44
CA GLY A 74 -1.40 -13.61 -5.48
C GLY A 74 -1.01 -14.03 -4.06
N CYS A 75 -0.65 -15.29 -3.82
CA CYS A 75 -0.45 -15.83 -2.47
C CYS A 75 0.96 -15.59 -1.89
N TRP A 76 1.92 -15.18 -2.74
CA TRP A 76 3.28 -14.81 -2.33
C TRP A 76 3.90 -13.87 -3.36
N PHE A 77 4.96 -13.16 -2.96
CA PHE A 77 5.79 -12.35 -3.85
C PHE A 77 7.22 -12.19 -3.32
N PHE A 78 8.12 -11.75 -4.20
CA PHE A 78 9.46 -11.27 -3.84
C PHE A 78 9.44 -9.75 -3.71
N LEU A 79 9.85 -9.28 -2.54
CA LEU A 79 10.04 -7.87 -2.24
C LEU A 79 11.53 -7.55 -2.40
N GLU A 80 11.84 -6.53 -3.20
CA GLU A 80 13.18 -6.00 -3.36
C GLU A 80 13.26 -4.58 -2.78
N ASP A 81 14.22 -4.35 -1.89
CA ASP A 81 14.63 -3.03 -1.43
C ASP A 81 16.04 -2.69 -1.96
N GLU A 82 16.63 -1.59 -1.50
CA GLU A 82 17.97 -1.17 -1.94
C GLU A 82 19.09 -2.12 -1.49
N THR A 83 18.80 -3.02 -0.55
CA THR A 83 19.78 -3.86 0.15
C THR A 83 19.69 -5.33 -0.25
N GLY A 84 18.57 -5.77 -0.81
CA GLY A 84 18.40 -7.12 -1.34
C GLY A 84 16.95 -7.49 -1.62
N THR A 85 16.74 -8.79 -1.85
CA THR A 85 15.43 -9.36 -2.16
C THR A 85 15.06 -10.39 -1.11
N ILE A 86 13.80 -10.39 -0.67
CA ILE A 86 13.26 -11.38 0.27
C ILE A 86 11.94 -11.95 -0.22
N PHE A 87 11.72 -13.23 0.08
CA PHE A 87 10.46 -13.92 -0.18
C PHE A 87 9.43 -13.58 0.90
N VAL A 88 8.23 -13.16 0.47
CA VAL A 88 7.09 -12.83 1.32
C VAL A 88 5.95 -13.79 0.99
N ASP A 89 5.58 -14.63 1.96
CA ASP A 89 4.44 -15.53 1.88
C ASP A 89 3.27 -14.94 2.67
N ILE A 90 2.18 -14.64 1.99
CA ILE A 90 0.97 -14.07 2.62
C ILE A 90 -0.16 -15.11 2.73
N ASN A 91 0.04 -16.29 2.14
CA ASN A 91 -0.91 -17.39 2.16
C ASN A 91 -1.26 -17.89 3.57
N PRO A 92 -0.30 -18.03 4.52
CA PRO A 92 -0.61 -18.47 5.89
C PRO A 92 -1.53 -17.51 6.65
N SER A 93 -1.63 -16.26 6.19
CA SER A 93 -2.54 -15.26 6.73
C SER A 93 -3.89 -15.23 6.00
N GLY A 94 -4.12 -16.15 5.06
CA GLY A 94 -5.34 -16.22 4.24
C GLY A 94 -5.45 -15.11 3.21
N LEU A 95 -4.34 -14.47 2.84
CA LEU A 95 -4.34 -13.33 1.93
C LEU A 95 -4.00 -13.74 0.49
N SER A 96 -4.55 -12.98 -0.45
CA SER A 96 -4.17 -12.98 -1.86
C SER A 96 -4.29 -11.55 -2.38
N ILE A 97 -3.32 -11.12 -3.18
CA ILE A 97 -3.31 -9.82 -3.84
C ILE A 97 -3.51 -9.97 -5.36
N PRO A 98 -4.16 -9.01 -6.04
CA PRO A 98 -4.13 -8.96 -7.51
C PRO A 98 -2.68 -8.77 -8.01
N PRO A 99 -2.41 -8.99 -9.31
CA PRO A 99 -1.08 -8.78 -9.85
C PRO A 99 -0.57 -7.35 -9.63
N LYS A 100 0.60 -7.21 -9.00
CA LYS A 100 1.22 -5.95 -8.55
C LYS A 100 2.72 -5.90 -8.84
N VAL A 101 3.28 -6.80 -9.65
CA VAL A 101 4.68 -6.70 -10.14
C VAL A 101 4.97 -5.29 -10.64
N GLY A 102 6.10 -4.75 -10.19
CA GLY A 102 6.56 -3.41 -10.51
C GLY A 102 6.07 -2.32 -9.54
N LYS A 103 5.07 -2.60 -8.69
CA LYS A 103 4.55 -1.62 -7.73
C LYS A 103 5.38 -1.59 -6.45
N LYS A 104 5.37 -0.44 -5.79
CA LYS A 104 5.84 -0.30 -4.41
C LYS A 104 4.86 -0.99 -3.47
N VAL A 105 5.39 -1.54 -2.39
CA VAL A 105 4.61 -2.27 -1.40
C VAL A 105 5.17 -2.01 -0.01
N VAL A 106 4.27 -1.88 0.96
CA VAL A 106 4.57 -1.90 2.40
C VAL A 106 4.03 -3.21 2.96
N VAL A 107 4.85 -3.94 3.70
CA VAL A 107 4.48 -5.23 4.30
C VAL A 107 4.74 -5.19 5.79
N GLU A 108 3.76 -5.56 6.59
CA GLU A 108 3.96 -5.94 7.99
C GLU A 108 3.87 -7.45 8.10
N GLY A 109 4.88 -8.07 8.72
CA GLY A 109 4.99 -9.52 8.76
C GLY A 109 5.96 -10.02 9.82
N VAL A 110 6.12 -11.34 9.87
CA VAL A 110 7.01 -12.02 10.82
C VAL A 110 8.10 -12.76 10.04
N PRO A 111 9.39 -12.44 10.23
CA PRO A 111 10.47 -13.23 9.67
C PRO A 111 10.53 -14.60 10.34
N GLU A 112 10.54 -15.65 9.53
CA GLU A 112 10.67 -17.04 9.96
C GLU A 112 11.86 -17.68 9.25
N ASN A 113 12.59 -18.54 9.96
CA ASN A 113 13.64 -19.37 9.38
C ASN A 113 13.14 -20.81 9.27
N LYS A 114 12.87 -21.25 8.04
CA LYS A 114 12.49 -22.63 7.74
C LYS A 114 13.63 -23.30 7.01
N ASN A 115 14.28 -24.28 7.67
CA ASN A 115 15.36 -25.07 7.10
C ASN A 115 16.53 -24.22 6.53
N GLY A 116 16.91 -23.16 7.23
CA GLY A 116 18.00 -22.27 6.82
C GLY A 116 17.61 -21.20 5.80
N ARG A 117 16.32 -21.10 5.43
CA ARG A 117 15.81 -20.07 4.53
C ARG A 117 14.93 -19.10 5.30
N ILE A 118 15.33 -17.83 5.34
CA ILE A 118 14.54 -16.78 5.95
C ILE A 118 13.52 -16.26 4.93
N SER A 119 12.26 -16.20 5.36
CA SER A 119 11.12 -15.65 4.62
C SER A 119 10.25 -14.83 5.55
N ILE A 120 9.43 -13.94 4.99
CA ILE A 120 8.44 -13.18 5.75
C ILE A 120 7.07 -13.86 5.64
N VAL A 121 6.44 -14.16 6.76
CA VAL A 121 5.00 -14.44 6.81
C VAL A 121 4.27 -13.11 6.92
N GLY A 122 3.76 -12.61 5.79
CA GLY A 122 3.08 -11.32 5.74
C GLY A 122 1.71 -11.36 6.42
N LYS A 123 1.44 -10.37 7.27
CA LYS A 123 0.17 -10.18 8.00
C LYS A 123 -0.66 -9.05 7.41
N GLY A 124 -0.01 -8.01 6.88
CA GLY A 124 -0.64 -6.85 6.25
C GLY A 124 0.17 -6.36 5.06
N VAL A 125 -0.52 -5.89 4.02
CA VAL A 125 0.08 -5.39 2.77
C VAL A 125 -0.65 -4.12 2.33
N GLU A 126 0.10 -3.06 1.99
CA GLU A 126 -0.42 -1.81 1.44
C GLU A 126 0.33 -1.37 0.17
N PHE A 127 -0.36 -0.71 -0.77
CA PHE A 127 0.17 -0.21 -2.05
C PHE A 127 0.01 1.30 -2.21
#